data_AF-A0A973CPH1-F1
#
_entry.id   AF-A0A973CPH1-F1
#
_cell.length_a   1.000
_cell.length_b   1.000
_cell.length_c   1.000
_cell.angle_alpha   90.00
_cell.angle_beta   90.00
_cell.angle_gamma   90.00
#
_symmetry.space_group_name_H-M   'P 1'
#
loop_
_entity.id
_entity.type
_entity.pdbx_description
1 polymer ?
#
loop_
_entity_poly.entity_id
_entity_poly.type
_entity_poly.pdbx_seq_one_letter_code
_entity_poly.pdbx_strand_id
1 'polypeptide(L)'
;MSNEDDKVDMKQEQIKSDEGSVRSSIRFEPYSIIIQFFLVISLLSALLYFIPQALDDRATNDWTKTEAIVKSSEQISGDDYNWAKIEYEYTVNDKKYSSDQVTPFLNRYEGSKSLSVTNYVWKYPKGAKITAWYNPYNPEMAVLEPGLEMMSILPVVLFSFSSFVFLLLLWDAIKRHKLHKLIVSGDKTAVKKFVEKNKKIDVQFRSIFYLLEQNDDEILQLVLHFENRYKYRTLTNYFIYHEDQKNADRFHVYFDSIPESSMVKFLACSLKKGIRGLSTIVLVFFTIMILLGIYYSISSYAQLTAASEWPETTGEILSIQRIKDYESDYKYLKIKYEFSIKEKKYISDKKHAPGSGMSFLFNWKNDGEFEKRMVVASKQTVYYNPQNPNESYLVKANPREAFVLGFMVFTIFTFGIIYFYRTWRLFNKSKPGNVDHIN
;
A
#
# COMPACT_ATOMS: atom_id res chain seq x y z
N MET A 1 -30.51 61.47 -34.38
CA MET A 1 -30.32 61.59 -32.92
C MET A 1 -31.15 60.52 -32.21
N SER A 2 -30.89 59.26 -32.55
CA SER A 2 -31.29 58.07 -31.81
C SER A 2 -30.13 57.08 -31.94
N ASN A 3 -29.95 56.19 -30.97
CA ASN A 3 -29.02 55.05 -30.97
C ASN A 3 -27.69 55.20 -30.20
N GLU A 4 -27.64 55.98 -29.12
CA GLU A 4 -26.61 55.78 -28.09
C GLU A 4 -27.17 55.12 -26.83
N ASP A 5 -28.38 55.51 -26.39
CA ASP A 5 -28.98 54.96 -25.17
C ASP A 5 -29.36 53.47 -25.31
N ASP A 6 -29.89 53.03 -26.46
CA ASP A 6 -30.24 51.61 -26.70
C ASP A 6 -29.02 50.66 -26.73
N LYS A 7 -27.81 51.19 -26.96
CA LYS A 7 -26.56 50.40 -26.95
C LYS A 7 -26.04 50.17 -25.54
N VAL A 8 -26.36 51.05 -24.60
CA VAL A 8 -25.94 50.94 -23.20
C VAL A 8 -26.79 49.89 -22.49
N ASP A 9 -28.11 49.87 -22.75
CA ASP A 9 -29.02 48.89 -22.16
C ASP A 9 -28.75 47.46 -22.66
N MET A 10 -28.49 47.26 -23.96
CA MET A 10 -28.09 45.94 -24.46
C MET A 10 -26.78 45.42 -23.86
N LYS A 11 -25.79 46.30 -23.62
CA LYS A 11 -24.53 45.89 -22.96
C LYS A 11 -24.74 45.54 -21.49
N GLN A 12 -25.59 46.27 -20.77
CA GLN A 12 -25.88 45.97 -19.37
C GLN A 12 -26.67 44.67 -19.19
N GLU A 13 -27.57 44.35 -20.13
CA GLU A 13 -28.32 43.09 -20.10
C GLU A 13 -27.43 41.88 -20.43
N GLN A 14 -26.47 42.05 -21.34
CA GLN A 14 -25.49 41.02 -21.69
C GLN A 14 -24.48 40.77 -20.55
N ILE A 15 -24.07 41.81 -19.82
CA ILE A 15 -23.22 41.68 -18.61
C ILE A 15 -23.98 40.97 -17.48
N LYS A 16 -25.27 41.25 -17.27
CA LYS A 16 -26.10 40.53 -16.27
C LYS A 16 -26.37 39.08 -16.67
N SER A 17 -26.48 38.78 -17.96
CA SER A 17 -26.59 37.42 -18.50
C SER A 17 -25.33 36.60 -18.23
N ASP A 18 -24.15 37.20 -18.39
CA ASP A 18 -22.87 36.52 -18.16
C ASP A 18 -22.54 36.33 -16.67
N GLU A 19 -22.95 37.26 -15.80
CA GLU A 19 -22.82 37.11 -14.34
C GLU A 19 -23.64 35.93 -13.77
N GLY A 20 -24.76 35.56 -14.42
CA GLY A 20 -25.56 34.38 -14.06
C GLY A 20 -24.95 33.03 -14.47
N SER A 21 -23.98 33.04 -15.40
CA SER A 21 -23.41 31.84 -16.02
C SER A 21 -22.11 31.34 -15.36
N VAL A 22 -21.38 32.23 -14.65
CA VAL A 22 -20.14 31.87 -13.93
C VAL A 22 -20.46 31.28 -12.56
N ARG A 23 -21.37 30.29 -12.50
CA ARG A 23 -21.46 29.39 -11.35
C ARG A 23 -20.27 28.44 -11.42
N SER A 24 -19.13 28.87 -10.87
CA SER A 24 -17.92 28.07 -10.71
C SER A 24 -18.25 26.87 -9.81
N SER A 25 -18.73 25.79 -10.43
CA SER A 25 -19.00 24.54 -9.74
C SER A 25 -17.68 23.95 -9.24
N ILE A 26 -17.34 24.27 -7.98
CA ILE A 26 -16.21 23.71 -7.25
C ILE A 26 -16.48 22.22 -7.09
N ARG A 27 -16.02 21.42 -8.05
CA ARG A 27 -16.08 19.97 -7.96
C ARG A 27 -15.02 19.53 -6.96
N PHE A 28 -15.46 19.16 -5.76
CA PHE A 28 -14.68 18.32 -4.85
C PHE A 28 -14.00 17.23 -5.68
N GLU A 29 -12.68 17.14 -5.63
CA GLU A 29 -11.98 16.02 -6.26
C GLU A 29 -12.25 14.79 -5.37
N PRO A 30 -13.14 13.85 -5.78
CA PRO A 30 -13.60 12.74 -4.93
C PRO A 30 -12.46 11.82 -4.47
N TYR A 31 -11.30 11.93 -5.13
CA TYR A 31 -10.06 11.22 -4.82
C TYR A 31 -9.55 11.45 -3.39
N SER A 32 -9.80 12.63 -2.80
CA SER A 32 -9.40 12.88 -1.41
C SER A 32 -10.12 11.95 -0.44
N ILE A 33 -11.42 11.75 -0.61
CA ILE A 33 -12.26 10.85 0.22
C ILE A 33 -11.89 9.39 -0.04
N ILE A 34 -11.64 9.03 -1.30
CA ILE A 34 -11.26 7.66 -1.67
C ILE A 34 -9.89 7.30 -1.05
N ILE A 35 -8.90 8.19 -1.14
CA ILE A 35 -7.58 7.99 -0.50
C ILE A 35 -7.72 7.88 1.02
N GLN A 36 -8.62 8.67 1.64
CA GLN A 36 -8.90 8.57 3.08
C GLN A 36 -9.47 7.21 3.46
N PHE A 37 -10.45 6.70 2.70
CA PHE A 37 -11.02 5.38 2.93
C PHE A 37 -9.95 4.29 2.88
N PHE A 38 -9.04 4.35 1.91
CA PHE A 38 -7.97 3.36 1.77
C PHE A 38 -6.87 3.48 2.83
N LEU A 39 -6.51 4.68 3.27
CA LEU A 39 -5.57 4.85 4.38
C LEU A 39 -6.15 4.35 5.70
N VAL A 40 -7.45 4.61 5.95
CA VAL A 40 -8.14 4.08 7.13
C VAL A 40 -8.22 2.57 7.08
N ILE A 41 -8.59 1.98 5.93
CA ILE A 41 -8.60 0.51 5.78
C ILE A 41 -7.20 -0.08 5.92
N SER A 42 -6.17 0.53 5.33
CA SER A 42 -4.80 0.02 5.45
C SER A 42 -4.31 0.09 6.89
N LEU A 43 -4.63 1.17 7.62
CA LEU A 43 -4.32 1.27 9.04
C LEU A 43 -5.12 0.25 9.85
N LEU A 44 -6.41 0.08 9.59
CA LEU A 44 -7.26 -0.88 10.28
C LEU A 44 -6.78 -2.31 10.05
N SER A 45 -6.43 -2.67 8.82
CA SER A 45 -5.85 -3.96 8.45
C SER A 45 -4.49 -4.19 9.12
N ALA A 46 -3.63 -3.16 9.17
CA ALA A 46 -2.36 -3.25 9.90
C ALA A 46 -2.61 -3.48 11.40
N LEU A 47 -3.54 -2.73 12.01
CA LEU A 47 -3.90 -2.92 13.41
C LEU A 47 -4.49 -4.31 13.65
N LEU A 48 -5.41 -4.79 12.82
CA LEU A 48 -6.02 -6.11 12.92
C LEU A 48 -5.02 -7.26 12.71
N TYR A 49 -3.98 -7.06 11.90
CA TYR A 49 -2.93 -8.06 11.66
C TYR A 49 -1.89 -8.07 12.78
N PHE A 50 -1.37 -6.90 13.16
CA PHE A 50 -0.24 -6.77 14.08
C PHE A 50 -0.65 -6.77 15.57
N ILE A 51 -1.85 -6.28 15.93
CA ILE A 51 -2.27 -6.25 17.35
C ILE A 51 -2.40 -7.67 17.94
N PRO A 52 -3.09 -8.63 17.30
CA PRO A 52 -3.19 -9.98 17.86
C PRO A 52 -1.81 -10.62 18.05
N GLN A 53 -0.91 -10.43 17.09
CA GLN A 53 0.47 -10.91 17.20
C GLN A 53 1.22 -10.24 18.36
N ALA A 54 1.08 -8.92 18.51
CA ALA A 54 1.69 -8.19 19.61
C ALA A 54 1.12 -8.61 20.99
N LEU A 55 -0.16 -8.96 21.05
CA LEU A 55 -0.80 -9.47 22.26
C LEU A 55 -0.31 -10.88 22.59
N ASP A 56 -0.18 -11.77 21.60
CA ASP A 56 0.38 -13.11 21.77
C ASP A 56 1.85 -13.04 22.24
N ASP A 57 2.65 -12.16 21.61
CA ASP A 57 4.05 -11.96 21.95
C ASP A 57 4.18 -11.37 23.37
N ARG A 58 3.30 -10.43 23.75
CA ARG A 58 3.25 -9.93 25.13
C ARG A 58 2.87 -11.03 26.13
N ALA A 59 1.93 -11.91 25.78
CA ALA A 59 1.50 -13.01 26.64
C ALA A 59 2.64 -13.97 26.96
N THR A 60 3.68 -14.03 26.13
CA THR A 60 4.88 -14.83 26.44
C THR A 60 5.66 -14.33 27.66
N ASN A 61 5.48 -13.07 28.08
CA ASN A 61 6.06 -12.58 29.35
C ASN A 61 5.45 -13.27 30.58
N ASP A 62 4.19 -13.72 30.46
CA ASP A 62 3.46 -14.38 31.52
C ASP A 62 3.60 -15.91 31.47
N TRP A 63 4.38 -16.44 30.51
CA TRP A 63 4.65 -17.87 30.40
C TRP A 63 5.51 -18.36 31.56
N THR A 64 5.31 -19.63 31.93
CA THR A 64 5.98 -20.25 33.07
C THR A 64 7.44 -20.55 32.72
N LYS A 65 8.35 -20.24 33.64
CA LYS A 65 9.78 -20.51 33.48
C LYS A 65 10.09 -21.99 33.75
N THR A 66 10.98 -22.57 32.96
CA THR A 66 11.52 -23.92 33.17
C THR A 66 13.00 -23.96 32.80
N GLU A 67 13.75 -24.89 33.40
CA GLU A 67 15.13 -25.17 33.00
C GLU A 67 15.11 -25.98 31.69
N ALA A 68 15.88 -25.52 30.71
CA ALA A 68 16.07 -26.15 29.42
C ALA A 68 17.56 -26.41 29.14
N ILE A 69 17.84 -27.40 28.31
CA ILE A 69 19.19 -27.75 27.87
C ILE A 69 19.27 -27.58 26.36
N VAL A 70 20.24 -26.79 25.89
CA VAL A 70 20.50 -26.63 24.46
C VAL A 70 21.05 -27.93 23.88
N LYS A 71 20.35 -28.52 22.91
CA LYS A 71 20.72 -29.75 22.22
C LYS A 71 21.56 -29.47 20.97
N SER A 72 21.20 -28.42 20.23
CA SER A 72 21.97 -27.93 19.08
C SER A 72 21.99 -26.41 19.05
N SER A 73 23.10 -25.85 18.57
CA SER A 73 23.29 -24.42 18.38
C SER A 73 24.24 -24.23 17.20
N GLU A 74 23.66 -23.92 16.05
CA GLU A 74 24.36 -23.92 14.78
C GLU A 74 24.10 -22.62 14.01
N GLN A 75 25.15 -22.07 13.41
CA GLN A 75 25.00 -21.05 12.39
C GLN A 75 24.72 -21.75 11.06
N ILE A 76 23.58 -21.46 10.47
CA ILE A 76 23.22 -21.91 9.14
C ILE A 76 23.53 -20.77 8.18
N SER A 77 24.44 -21.02 7.24
CA SER A 77 24.74 -20.10 6.16
C SER A 77 23.87 -20.42 4.95
N GLY A 78 23.06 -19.46 4.53
CA GLY A 78 22.38 -19.49 3.23
C GLY A 78 23.06 -18.54 2.25
N ASP A 79 22.76 -18.71 0.96
CA ASP A 79 23.41 -17.97 -0.14
C ASP A 79 23.35 -16.44 0.03
N ASP A 80 22.29 -15.91 0.65
CA ASP A 80 22.10 -14.46 0.87
C ASP A 80 22.20 -14.02 2.34
N TYR A 81 22.04 -14.94 3.31
CA TYR A 81 21.99 -14.59 4.73
C TYR A 81 22.35 -15.78 5.62
N ASN A 82 22.92 -15.47 6.79
CA ASN A 82 23.12 -16.44 7.85
C ASN A 82 21.97 -16.34 8.88
N TRP A 83 21.63 -17.44 9.55
CA TRP A 83 20.74 -17.46 10.72
C TRP A 83 21.22 -18.46 11.77
N ALA A 84 20.81 -18.27 13.03
CA ALA A 84 21.11 -19.19 14.11
C ALA A 84 19.97 -20.20 14.26
N LYS A 85 20.30 -21.48 14.39
CA LYS A 85 19.35 -22.55 14.72
C LYS A 85 19.71 -23.09 16.10
N ILE A 86 18.84 -22.84 17.08
CA ILE A 86 19.04 -23.23 18.47
C ILE A 86 17.91 -24.17 18.84
N GLU A 87 18.23 -25.44 19.07
CA GLU A 87 17.28 -26.45 19.53
C GLU A 87 17.54 -26.73 21.00
N TYR A 88 16.48 -26.75 21.81
CA TYR A 88 16.58 -27.01 23.24
C TYR A 88 15.46 -27.93 23.73
N GLU A 89 15.76 -28.67 24.79
CA GLU A 89 14.83 -29.57 25.46
C GLU A 89 14.55 -29.10 26.88
N TYR A 90 13.31 -29.28 27.32
CA TYR A 90 12.86 -28.95 28.68
C TYR A 90 11.88 -30.02 29.16
N THR A 91 11.66 -30.07 30.48
CA THR A 91 10.74 -31.04 31.10
C THR A 91 9.65 -30.30 31.85
N VAL A 92 8.40 -30.71 31.64
CA VAL A 92 7.22 -30.21 32.34
C VAL A 92 6.40 -31.41 32.78
N ASN A 93 6.12 -31.52 34.08
CA ASN A 93 5.37 -32.65 34.67
C ASN A 93 5.91 -34.03 34.22
N ASP A 94 7.23 -34.23 34.33
CA ASP A 94 7.96 -35.45 33.92
C ASP A 94 7.87 -35.83 32.43
N LYS A 95 7.27 -34.97 31.59
CA LYS A 95 7.24 -35.13 30.14
C LYS A 95 8.27 -34.20 29.49
N LYS A 96 9.07 -34.75 28.58
CA LYS A 96 10.06 -34.00 27.79
C LYS A 96 9.40 -33.34 26.60
N TYR A 97 9.81 -32.11 26.35
CA TYR A 97 9.42 -31.27 25.22
C TYR A 97 10.67 -30.69 24.58
N SER A 98 10.57 -30.32 23.31
CA SER A 98 11.62 -29.60 22.59
C SER A 98 11.03 -28.41 21.86
N SER A 99 11.84 -27.36 21.69
CA SER A 99 11.51 -26.19 20.89
C SER A 99 12.77 -25.65 20.23
N ASP A 100 12.58 -24.91 19.15
CA ASP A 100 13.64 -24.19 18.44
C ASP A 100 13.42 -22.67 18.44
N GLN A 101 12.39 -22.19 19.16
CA GLN A 101 12.03 -20.78 19.16
C GLN A 101 12.88 -19.98 20.14
N VAL A 102 13.60 -19.00 19.60
CA VAL A 102 14.39 -18.06 20.41
C VAL A 102 13.48 -16.94 20.89
N THR A 103 12.77 -16.25 20.00
CA THR A 103 11.79 -15.21 20.35
C THR A 103 10.43 -15.52 19.69
N PRO A 104 9.31 -14.95 20.21
CA PRO A 104 7.98 -15.14 19.63
C PRO A 104 7.85 -14.68 18.17
N PHE A 105 8.71 -13.76 17.74
CA PHE A 105 8.70 -13.10 16.44
C PHE A 105 9.66 -13.74 15.43
N LEU A 106 10.91 -14.05 15.82
CA LEU A 106 11.97 -14.45 14.89
C LEU A 106 11.68 -15.76 14.15
N ASN A 107 11.01 -16.73 14.78
CA ASN A 107 10.69 -18.02 14.14
C ASN A 107 9.33 -18.05 13.42
N ARG A 108 8.50 -17.00 13.54
CA ARG A 108 7.22 -16.90 12.80
C ARG A 108 7.38 -16.41 11.37
N TYR A 109 8.52 -15.79 11.06
CA TYR A 109 8.88 -15.38 9.71
C TYR A 109 10.23 -16.00 9.34
N GLU A 110 10.23 -16.94 8.39
CA GLU A 110 11.42 -17.57 7.78
C GLU A 110 12.40 -16.56 7.11
N GLY A 111 12.12 -15.25 7.23
CA GLY A 111 12.88 -14.13 6.71
C GLY A 111 13.38 -13.13 7.76
N SER A 112 13.31 -13.39 9.08
CA SER A 112 13.96 -12.55 10.10
C SER A 112 15.49 -12.79 10.14
N LYS A 113 16.09 -12.67 8.97
CA LYS A 113 17.49 -12.88 8.66
C LYS A 113 18.24 -11.59 9.00
N SER A 114 19.32 -11.69 9.79
CA SER A 114 20.38 -10.67 9.99
C SER A 114 20.35 -9.76 11.24
N LEU A 115 19.92 -10.23 12.41
CA LEU A 115 20.36 -9.59 13.67
C LEU A 115 21.22 -10.56 14.49
N SER A 116 22.54 -10.42 14.27
CA SER A 116 23.66 -11.06 14.95
C SER A 116 23.56 -12.57 15.21
N VAL A 117 23.57 -13.35 14.12
CA VAL A 117 23.68 -14.82 14.13
C VAL A 117 24.77 -15.31 15.09
N THR A 118 25.92 -14.66 15.07
CA THR A 118 27.05 -14.98 15.94
C THR A 118 26.71 -14.77 17.42
N ASN A 119 25.96 -13.70 17.77
CA ASN A 119 25.62 -13.44 19.16
C ASN A 119 24.67 -14.51 19.72
N TYR A 120 23.73 -15.01 18.93
CA TYR A 120 22.79 -16.03 19.40
C TYR A 120 23.44 -17.39 19.61
N VAL A 121 24.26 -17.85 18.65
CA VAL A 121 25.02 -19.10 18.81
C VAL A 121 25.96 -19.03 20.02
N TRP A 122 26.57 -17.86 20.26
CA TRP A 122 27.44 -17.64 21.41
C TRP A 122 26.67 -17.52 22.74
N LYS A 123 25.50 -16.90 22.73
CA LYS A 123 24.63 -16.75 23.90
C LYS A 123 24.01 -18.06 24.33
N TYR A 124 23.72 -18.96 23.38
CA TYR A 124 23.08 -20.25 23.62
C TYR A 124 23.93 -21.40 23.09
N PRO A 125 25.10 -21.71 23.69
CA PRO A 125 25.96 -22.77 23.20
C PRO A 125 25.38 -24.16 23.53
N LYS A 126 25.72 -25.16 22.70
CA LYS A 126 25.29 -26.55 22.91
C LYS A 126 25.68 -27.05 24.31
N GLY A 127 24.72 -27.70 24.99
CA GLY A 127 24.86 -28.21 26.35
C GLY A 127 24.61 -27.17 27.45
N ALA A 128 24.40 -25.90 27.11
CA ALA A 128 24.07 -24.88 28.10
C ALA A 128 22.73 -25.17 28.79
N LYS A 129 22.71 -24.97 30.10
CA LYS A 129 21.48 -24.88 30.89
C LYS A 129 20.96 -23.45 30.82
N ILE A 130 19.76 -23.29 30.32
CA ILE A 130 19.14 -21.98 30.07
C ILE A 130 17.73 -21.96 30.64
N THR A 131 17.18 -20.76 30.82
CA THR A 131 15.76 -20.61 31.15
C THR A 131 14.97 -20.57 29.84
N ALA A 132 13.97 -21.43 29.71
CA ALA A 132 12.95 -21.32 28.68
C ALA A 132 11.63 -20.90 29.33
N TRP A 133 10.80 -20.20 28.58
CA TRP A 133 9.45 -19.84 28.97
C TRP A 133 8.51 -20.71 28.14
N TYR A 134 7.71 -21.56 28.77
CA TYR A 134 6.76 -22.43 28.09
C TYR A 134 5.33 -21.98 28.34
N ASN A 135 4.46 -22.19 27.36
CA ASN A 135 3.03 -21.89 27.51
C ASN A 135 2.39 -22.93 28.46
N PRO A 136 1.86 -22.53 29.63
CA PRO A 136 1.27 -23.48 30.58
C PRO A 136 0.03 -24.20 30.03
N TYR A 137 -0.65 -23.61 29.05
CA TYR A 137 -1.81 -24.21 28.38
C TYR A 137 -1.42 -25.07 27.18
N ASN A 138 -0.22 -24.89 26.64
CA ASN A 138 0.34 -25.74 25.59
C ASN A 138 1.87 -25.90 25.74
N PRO A 139 2.33 -26.86 26.54
CA PRO A 139 3.75 -27.03 26.84
C PRO A 139 4.64 -27.44 25.65
N GLU A 140 4.08 -27.64 24.46
CA GLU A 140 4.87 -27.81 23.22
C GLU A 140 5.41 -26.47 22.70
N MET A 141 4.83 -25.36 23.13
CA MET A 141 5.29 -24.01 22.78
C MET A 141 6.20 -23.47 23.89
N ALA A 142 7.44 -23.17 23.54
CA ALA A 142 8.35 -22.44 24.41
C ALA A 142 9.25 -21.48 23.62
N VAL A 143 9.70 -20.43 24.29
CA VAL A 143 10.64 -19.41 23.77
C VAL A 143 11.80 -19.19 24.76
N LEU A 144 12.96 -18.74 24.26
CA LEU A 144 14.13 -18.38 25.09
C LEU A 144 14.13 -16.91 25.52
N GLU A 145 13.46 -16.05 24.78
CA GLU A 145 13.42 -14.60 25.03
C GLU A 145 11.97 -14.14 24.87
N PRO A 146 11.19 -14.11 25.97
CA PRO A 146 9.80 -13.68 25.91
C PRO A 146 9.70 -12.17 25.69
N GLY A 147 8.55 -11.76 25.16
CA GLY A 147 8.15 -10.37 25.04
C GLY A 147 8.13 -9.84 23.60
N LEU A 148 7.88 -8.54 23.51
CA LEU A 148 7.71 -7.80 22.26
C LEU A 148 9.06 -7.34 21.73
N GLU A 149 9.41 -7.76 20.52
CA GLU A 149 10.53 -7.16 19.81
C GLU A 149 10.14 -5.80 19.24
N MET A 150 11.07 -4.85 19.28
CA MET A 150 10.87 -3.51 18.73
C MET A 150 10.50 -3.55 17.23
N MET A 151 11.02 -4.55 16.51
CA MET A 151 10.72 -4.79 15.09
C MET A 151 9.26 -5.18 14.84
N SER A 152 8.59 -5.83 15.81
CA SER A 152 7.18 -6.20 15.71
C SER A 152 6.25 -4.97 15.74
N ILE A 153 6.70 -3.87 16.36
CA ILE A 153 5.93 -2.63 16.52
C ILE A 153 6.22 -1.63 15.38
N LEU A 154 7.35 -1.76 14.71
CA LEU A 154 7.81 -0.82 13.68
C LEU A 154 6.78 -0.57 12.56
N PRO A 155 6.10 -1.58 11.97
CA PRO A 155 5.06 -1.34 10.97
C PRO A 155 3.92 -0.49 11.51
N VAL A 156 3.46 -0.76 12.74
CA VAL A 156 2.39 0.00 13.40
C VAL A 156 2.78 1.46 13.57
N VAL A 157 4.03 1.73 13.98
CA VAL A 157 4.57 3.10 14.12
C VAL A 157 4.62 3.80 12.76
N LEU A 158 5.13 3.14 11.72
CA LEU A 158 5.24 3.71 10.37
C LEU A 158 3.86 4.03 9.77
N PHE A 159 2.89 3.12 9.92
CA PHE A 159 1.51 3.35 9.47
C PHE A 159 0.82 4.47 10.26
N SER A 160 1.04 4.53 11.59
CA SER A 160 0.50 5.58 12.44
C SER A 160 1.08 6.95 12.09
N PHE A 161 2.39 7.03 11.86
CA PHE A 161 3.07 8.26 11.45
C PHE A 161 2.59 8.74 10.07
N SER A 162 2.50 7.83 9.10
CA SER A 162 1.97 8.13 7.76
C SER A 162 0.53 8.65 7.82
N SER A 163 -0.32 8.01 8.61
CA SER A 163 -1.71 8.46 8.85
C SER A 163 -1.75 9.85 9.49
N PHE A 164 -0.90 10.11 10.48
CA PHE A 164 -0.81 11.42 11.14
C PHE A 164 -0.38 12.53 10.19
N VAL A 165 0.70 12.34 9.41
CA VAL A 165 1.15 13.31 8.40
C VAL A 165 0.03 13.58 7.40
N PHE A 166 -0.73 12.55 7.01
CA PHE A 166 -1.84 12.71 6.10
C PHE A 166 -3.02 13.48 6.71
N LEU A 167 -3.34 13.27 7.99
CA LEU A 167 -4.35 14.08 8.71
C LEU A 167 -3.98 15.57 8.72
N LEU A 168 -2.70 15.89 8.86
CA LEU A 168 -2.21 17.27 8.75
C LEU A 168 -2.43 17.84 7.33
N LEU A 169 -2.13 17.07 6.28
CA LEU A 169 -2.37 17.46 4.90
C LEU A 169 -3.86 17.60 4.57
N LEU A 170 -4.71 16.74 5.14
CA LEU A 170 -6.16 16.79 5.00
C LEU A 170 -6.74 18.04 5.65
N TRP A 171 -6.32 18.32 6.89
CA TRP A 171 -6.71 19.52 7.62
C TRP A 171 -6.36 20.79 6.84
N ASP A 172 -5.16 20.84 6.29
CA ASP A 172 -4.69 21.92 5.42
C ASP A 172 -5.52 22.03 4.13
N ALA A 173 -5.85 20.91 3.48
CA ALA A 173 -6.75 20.90 2.31
C ALA A 173 -8.16 21.42 2.63
N ILE A 174 -8.75 21.04 3.78
CA ILE A 174 -10.06 21.53 4.24
C ILE A 174 -10.01 23.04 4.48
N LYS A 175 -8.95 23.54 5.12
CA LYS A 175 -8.76 24.98 5.32
C LYS A 175 -8.70 25.75 4.02
N ARG A 176 -7.90 25.28 3.05
CA ARG A 176 -7.82 25.89 1.71
C ARG A 176 -9.18 25.89 1.01
N HIS A 177 -9.92 24.80 1.07
CA HIS A 177 -11.25 24.74 0.48
C HIS A 177 -12.23 25.74 1.12
N LYS A 178 -12.18 25.89 2.45
CA LYS A 178 -13.01 26.87 3.17
C LYS A 178 -12.61 28.31 2.82
N LEU A 179 -11.32 28.61 2.75
CA LEU A 179 -10.84 29.93 2.31
C LEU A 179 -11.33 30.23 0.89
N HIS A 180 -11.16 29.30 -0.05
CA HIS A 180 -11.61 29.46 -1.42
C HIS A 180 -13.12 29.75 -1.50
N LYS A 181 -13.95 29.03 -0.74
CA LYS A 181 -15.40 29.31 -0.66
C LYS A 181 -15.71 30.73 -0.17
N LEU A 182 -14.95 31.23 0.80
CA LEU A 182 -15.12 32.60 1.32
C LEU A 182 -14.66 33.67 0.31
N ILE A 183 -13.59 33.38 -0.45
CA ILE A 183 -13.12 34.27 -1.52
C ILE A 183 -14.15 34.34 -2.64
N VAL A 184 -14.67 33.19 -3.09
CA VAL A 184 -15.70 33.13 -4.16
C VAL A 184 -17.02 33.76 -3.73
N SER A 185 -17.37 33.74 -2.44
CA SER A 185 -18.57 34.43 -1.96
C SER A 185 -18.43 35.95 -1.93
N GLY A 186 -17.22 36.50 -2.16
CA GLY A 186 -16.95 37.94 -2.10
C GLY A 186 -17.03 38.55 -0.69
N ASP A 187 -17.16 37.73 0.36
CA ASP A 187 -17.31 38.20 1.74
C ASP A 187 -15.94 38.53 2.34
N LYS A 188 -15.49 39.76 2.08
CA LYS A 188 -14.17 40.27 2.53
C LYS A 188 -14.00 40.17 4.05
N THR A 189 -15.06 40.42 4.82
CA THR A 189 -15.02 40.36 6.29
C THR A 189 -14.80 38.92 6.78
N ALA A 190 -15.49 37.96 6.17
CA ALA A 190 -15.31 36.55 6.50
C ALA A 190 -13.94 36.01 6.05
N VAL A 191 -13.42 36.45 4.90
CA VAL A 191 -12.06 36.13 4.45
C VAL A 191 -11.04 36.67 5.45
N LYS A 192 -11.11 37.95 5.83
CA LYS A 192 -10.18 38.59 6.78
C LYS A 192 -10.21 37.87 8.14
N LYS A 193 -11.40 37.55 8.66
CA LYS A 193 -11.57 36.80 9.92
C LYS A 193 -11.02 35.38 9.83
N PHE A 194 -11.17 34.71 8.69
CA PHE A 194 -10.64 33.36 8.48
C PHE A 194 -9.11 33.37 8.39
N VAL A 195 -8.54 34.29 7.60
CA VAL A 195 -7.09 34.44 7.46
C VAL A 195 -6.47 34.83 8.80
N GLU A 196 -7.05 35.77 9.53
CA GLU A 196 -6.55 36.19 10.84
C GLU A 196 -6.53 35.06 11.87
N LYS A 197 -7.59 34.22 11.89
CA LYS A 197 -7.66 33.03 12.75
C LYS A 197 -6.58 31.99 12.42
N ASN A 198 -6.09 31.94 11.17
CA ASN A 198 -5.13 30.95 10.71
C ASN A 198 -3.70 31.51 10.45
N LYS A 199 -3.49 32.83 10.59
CA LYS A 199 -2.22 33.52 10.23
C LYS A 199 -0.97 33.06 10.98
N LYS A 200 -1.14 32.43 12.15
CA LYS A 200 -0.03 31.91 12.96
C LYS A 200 0.54 30.59 12.45
N ILE A 201 -0.16 29.91 11.54
CA ILE A 201 0.10 28.50 11.23
C ILE A 201 0.71 28.32 9.84
N ASP A 202 0.56 29.29 8.94
CA ASP A 202 0.92 29.09 7.53
C ASP A 202 1.36 30.39 6.86
N VAL A 203 2.57 30.35 6.28
CA VAL A 203 3.25 31.44 5.58
C VAL A 203 2.44 31.95 4.40
N GLN A 204 1.68 31.07 3.73
CA GLN A 204 0.85 31.45 2.57
C GLN A 204 -0.34 32.32 2.97
N PHE A 205 -0.93 32.08 4.15
CA PHE A 205 -2.01 32.95 4.66
C PHE A 205 -1.47 34.32 5.08
N ARG A 206 -0.19 34.40 5.46
CA ARG A 206 0.46 35.66 5.84
C ARG A 206 0.62 36.58 4.63
N SER A 207 1.06 36.06 3.49
CA SER A 207 1.15 36.83 2.25
C SER A 207 -0.23 37.25 1.73
N ILE A 208 -1.24 36.37 1.79
CA ILE A 208 -2.63 36.75 1.46
C ILE A 208 -3.14 37.85 2.41
N PHE A 209 -2.83 37.79 3.70
CA PHE A 209 -3.21 38.81 4.68
C PHE A 209 -2.59 40.17 4.37
N TYR A 210 -1.27 40.22 4.11
CA TYR A 210 -0.58 41.46 3.75
C TYR A 210 -1.13 42.08 2.46
N LEU A 211 -1.44 41.25 1.47
CA LEU A 211 -2.04 41.69 0.22
C LEU A 211 -3.46 42.27 0.44
N LEU A 212 -4.27 41.64 1.29
CA LEU A 212 -5.60 42.15 1.67
C LEU A 212 -5.54 43.44 2.53
N GLU A 213 -4.40 43.75 3.14
CA GLU A 213 -4.23 44.94 3.98
C GLU A 213 -3.75 46.16 3.18
N GLN A 214 -3.16 45.95 1.99
CA GLN A 214 -2.60 47.02 1.15
C GLN A 214 -3.52 47.53 0.03
N ASN A 215 -4.48 46.74 -0.50
CA ASN A 215 -5.38 47.22 -1.55
C ASN A 215 -6.66 46.39 -1.69
N ASP A 216 -7.84 47.03 -1.72
CA ASP A 216 -9.12 46.36 -1.43
C ASP A 216 -9.81 45.66 -2.63
N ASP A 217 -9.57 46.04 -3.89
CA ASP A 217 -10.37 45.54 -5.04
C ASP A 217 -9.56 44.81 -6.14
N GLU A 218 -8.38 45.32 -6.53
CA GLU A 218 -7.58 44.71 -7.62
C GLU A 218 -6.92 43.38 -7.23
N ILE A 219 -6.57 43.23 -5.96
CA ILE A 219 -5.86 42.04 -5.46
C ILE A 219 -6.80 40.84 -5.36
N LEU A 220 -8.08 41.05 -5.04
CA LEU A 220 -9.07 39.97 -5.02
C LEU A 220 -9.30 39.40 -6.43
N GLN A 221 -9.35 40.29 -7.43
CA GLN A 221 -9.38 39.94 -8.86
C GLN A 221 -8.11 39.18 -9.27
N LEU A 222 -6.93 39.60 -8.80
CA LEU A 222 -5.66 38.93 -9.08
C LEU A 222 -5.60 37.53 -8.46
N VAL A 223 -5.99 37.38 -7.20
CA VAL A 223 -6.03 36.09 -6.48
C VAL A 223 -6.99 35.11 -7.16
N LEU A 224 -8.15 35.61 -7.63
CA LEU A 224 -9.12 34.83 -8.41
C LEU A 224 -8.57 34.42 -9.79
N HIS A 225 -7.77 35.28 -10.44
CA HIS A 225 -7.17 35.01 -11.76
C HIS A 225 -6.05 33.95 -11.71
N PHE A 226 -5.35 33.83 -10.58
CA PHE A 226 -4.11 33.04 -10.49
C PHE A 226 -4.25 31.63 -9.90
N GLU A 227 -5.45 31.20 -9.53
CA GLU A 227 -5.72 29.92 -8.85
C GLU A 227 -5.37 28.63 -9.64
N ASN A 228 -4.84 28.75 -10.86
CA ASN A 228 -4.28 27.61 -11.57
C ASN A 228 -2.87 27.30 -11.04
N ARG A 229 -2.77 26.20 -10.28
CA ARG A 229 -1.63 25.66 -9.50
C ARG A 229 -0.20 25.79 -10.08
N TYR A 230 -0.04 26.03 -11.38
CA TYR A 230 1.25 26.25 -12.04
C TYR A 230 1.72 27.72 -12.02
N LYS A 231 0.80 28.70 -11.98
CA LYS A 231 1.16 30.13 -12.03
C LYS A 231 1.51 30.73 -10.67
N TYR A 232 1.07 30.12 -9.55
CA TYR A 232 1.40 30.63 -8.21
C TYR A 232 2.89 30.55 -7.89
N ARG A 233 3.58 29.48 -8.29
CA ARG A 233 5.04 29.38 -8.11
C ARG A 233 5.79 30.43 -8.92
N THR A 234 5.26 30.74 -10.12
CA THR A 234 5.75 31.83 -10.95
C THR A 234 5.48 33.18 -10.32
N LEU A 235 4.32 33.40 -9.69
CA LEU A 235 3.98 34.63 -8.96
C LEU A 235 4.82 34.85 -7.70
N THR A 236 5.03 33.82 -6.88
CA THR A 236 5.87 33.95 -5.69
C THR A 236 7.31 34.24 -6.10
N ASN A 237 7.81 33.57 -7.15
CA ASN A 237 9.12 33.89 -7.72
C ASN A 237 9.13 35.28 -8.37
N TYR A 238 8.04 35.71 -9.01
CA TYR A 238 7.89 37.02 -9.65
C TYR A 238 7.93 38.15 -8.62
N PHE A 239 7.26 38.01 -7.48
CA PHE A 239 7.29 38.99 -6.40
C PHE A 239 8.60 38.97 -5.61
N ILE A 240 9.23 37.81 -5.42
CA ILE A 240 10.60 37.72 -4.85
C ILE A 240 11.62 38.36 -5.81
N TYR A 241 11.39 38.34 -7.12
CA TYR A 241 12.24 39.01 -8.12
C TYR A 241 11.93 40.52 -8.27
N HIS A 242 10.70 40.94 -8.02
CA HIS A 242 10.24 42.32 -8.19
C HIS A 242 10.34 43.20 -6.93
N GLU A 243 10.89 42.67 -5.85
CA GLU A 243 11.40 43.50 -4.74
C GLU A 243 12.60 44.37 -5.18
N ASP A 244 13.15 44.11 -6.37
CA ASP A 244 14.16 44.94 -7.04
C ASP A 244 13.52 45.70 -8.24
N GLN A 245 13.04 46.93 -7.97
CA GLN A 245 12.35 47.77 -8.94
C GLN A 245 13.26 48.23 -10.10
N LYS A 246 12.79 48.12 -11.37
CA LYS A 246 12.81 49.26 -12.35
C LYS A 246 12.27 49.06 -13.78
N ASN A 247 11.75 47.91 -14.24
CA ASN A 247 11.39 47.75 -15.67
C ASN A 247 10.09 46.97 -15.93
N ALA A 248 8.93 47.59 -15.70
CA ALA A 248 7.61 46.98 -15.97
C ALA A 248 7.05 47.24 -17.39
N ASP A 249 7.56 48.21 -18.15
CA ASP A 249 6.86 48.72 -19.35
C ASP A 249 7.15 48.00 -20.69
N ARG A 250 7.93 46.91 -20.72
CA ARG A 250 8.44 46.32 -21.98
C ARG A 250 7.82 44.99 -22.46
N PHE A 251 6.82 44.43 -21.79
CA PHE A 251 6.39 43.05 -22.09
C PHE A 251 5.04 42.87 -22.79
N HIS A 252 4.40 43.94 -23.27
CA HIS A 252 3.09 43.86 -23.93
C HIS A 252 3.07 43.38 -25.39
N VAL A 253 4.21 43.06 -26.04
CA VAL A 253 4.25 42.96 -27.53
C VAL A 253 4.56 41.56 -28.11
N TYR A 254 4.85 40.53 -27.30
CA TYR A 254 5.42 39.28 -27.86
C TYR A 254 4.49 38.05 -27.97
N PHE A 255 3.17 38.16 -27.72
CA PHE A 255 2.27 37.00 -27.72
C PHE A 255 1.24 36.93 -28.87
N ASP A 256 1.16 37.92 -29.76
CA ASP A 256 0.04 38.05 -30.72
C ASP A 256 0.25 37.44 -32.12
N SER A 257 1.37 36.76 -32.42
CA SER A 257 1.72 36.41 -33.81
C SER A 257 2.01 34.93 -34.13
N ILE A 258 1.30 33.99 -33.50
CA ILE A 258 1.33 32.57 -33.93
C ILE A 258 0.01 32.23 -34.64
N PRO A 259 0.00 31.92 -35.96
CA PRO A 259 -1.24 31.60 -36.68
C PRO A 259 -1.77 30.23 -36.23
N GLU A 260 -2.93 30.21 -35.57
CA GLU A 260 -3.67 28.98 -35.26
C GLU A 260 -4.23 28.34 -36.55
N SER A 261 -3.43 27.53 -37.25
CA SER A 261 -3.90 26.80 -38.42
C SER A 261 -4.99 25.78 -38.05
N SER A 262 -6.00 25.66 -38.90
CA SER A 262 -7.13 24.71 -38.79
C SER A 262 -6.69 23.25 -38.59
N MET A 263 -5.47 22.90 -39.00
CA MET A 263 -4.84 21.59 -38.78
C MET A 263 -4.58 21.30 -37.29
N VAL A 264 -4.17 22.30 -36.49
CA VAL A 264 -3.93 22.13 -35.03
C VAL A 264 -5.26 21.89 -34.30
N LYS A 265 -6.32 22.60 -34.66
CA LYS A 265 -7.68 22.40 -34.10
C LYS A 265 -8.25 21.04 -34.47
N PHE A 266 -8.06 20.58 -35.72
CA PHE A 266 -8.51 19.26 -36.17
C PHE A 266 -7.74 18.12 -35.49
N LEU A 267 -6.41 18.20 -35.42
CA LEU A 267 -5.57 17.22 -34.71
C LEU A 267 -5.89 17.18 -33.21
N ALA A 268 -6.07 18.33 -32.56
CA ALA A 268 -6.46 18.40 -31.14
C ALA A 268 -7.86 17.80 -30.87
N CYS A 269 -8.82 17.96 -31.79
CA CYS A 269 -10.16 17.39 -31.67
C CYS A 269 -10.15 15.86 -31.88
N SER A 270 -9.41 15.38 -32.89
CA SER A 270 -9.23 13.96 -33.17
C SER A 270 -8.50 13.24 -32.02
N LEU A 271 -7.42 13.83 -31.50
CA LEU A 271 -6.72 13.33 -30.31
C LEU A 271 -7.64 13.30 -29.07
N LYS A 272 -8.48 14.32 -28.84
CA LYS A 272 -9.41 14.33 -27.69
C LYS A 272 -10.47 13.24 -27.76
N LYS A 273 -11.01 12.93 -28.95
CA LYS A 273 -11.95 11.81 -29.11
C LYS A 273 -11.25 10.46 -28.91
N GLY A 274 -10.05 10.29 -29.45
CA GLY A 274 -9.23 9.08 -29.26
C GLY A 274 -8.85 8.84 -27.78
N ILE A 275 -8.41 9.88 -27.07
CA ILE A 275 -8.02 9.81 -25.66
C ILE A 275 -9.21 9.48 -24.75
N ARG A 276 -10.42 9.97 -25.07
CA ARG A 276 -11.64 9.62 -24.31
C ARG A 276 -12.03 8.16 -24.50
N GLY A 277 -12.01 7.65 -25.74
CA GLY A 277 -12.27 6.23 -26.02
C GLY A 277 -11.26 5.33 -25.30
N LEU A 278 -9.97 5.67 -25.38
CA LEU A 278 -8.90 4.95 -24.70
C LEU A 278 -9.08 4.96 -23.18
N SER A 279 -9.54 6.07 -22.59
CA SER A 279 -9.74 6.17 -21.14
C SER A 279 -10.84 5.29 -20.58
N THR A 280 -11.94 5.12 -21.33
CA THR A 280 -13.02 4.21 -20.93
C THR A 280 -12.55 2.76 -21.00
N ILE A 281 -11.82 2.39 -22.06
CA ILE A 281 -11.26 1.03 -22.22
C ILE A 281 -10.30 0.70 -21.09
N VAL A 282 -9.41 1.63 -20.73
CA VAL A 282 -8.46 1.46 -19.63
C VAL A 282 -9.19 1.29 -18.30
N LEU A 283 -10.18 2.12 -17.98
CA LEU A 283 -10.97 1.99 -16.74
C LEU A 283 -11.73 0.66 -16.66
N VAL A 284 -12.34 0.23 -17.77
CA VAL A 284 -13.02 -1.08 -17.86
C VAL A 284 -12.02 -2.21 -17.63
N PHE A 285 -10.85 -2.15 -18.26
CA PHE A 285 -9.78 -3.13 -18.05
C PHE A 285 -9.35 -3.23 -16.59
N PHE A 286 -9.03 -2.11 -15.94
CA PHE A 286 -8.65 -2.08 -14.53
C PHE A 286 -9.77 -2.63 -13.61
N THR A 287 -11.03 -2.32 -13.92
CA THR A 287 -12.19 -2.83 -13.16
C THR A 287 -12.32 -4.34 -13.30
N ILE A 288 -12.18 -4.87 -14.52
CA ILE A 288 -12.21 -6.32 -14.77
C ILE A 288 -11.06 -7.01 -14.02
N MET A 289 -9.85 -6.45 -14.02
CA MET A 289 -8.72 -7.01 -13.27
C MET A 289 -8.97 -7.05 -11.76
N ILE A 290 -9.60 -6.02 -11.20
CA ILE A 290 -9.99 -6.00 -9.78
C ILE A 290 -11.03 -7.09 -9.48
N LEU A 291 -12.06 -7.23 -10.32
CA LEU A 291 -13.09 -8.24 -10.14
C LEU A 291 -12.53 -9.66 -10.25
N LEU A 292 -11.64 -9.91 -11.22
CA LEU A 292 -10.94 -11.19 -11.36
C LEU A 292 -10.05 -11.46 -10.15
N GLY A 293 -9.35 -10.46 -9.63
CA GLY A 293 -8.55 -10.57 -8.41
C GLY A 293 -9.39 -10.95 -7.20
N ILE A 294 -10.53 -10.29 -6.99
CA ILE A 294 -11.48 -10.60 -5.91
C ILE A 294 -12.04 -12.03 -6.07
N TYR A 295 -12.49 -12.39 -7.28
CA TYR A 295 -12.99 -13.74 -7.57
C TYR A 295 -11.93 -14.81 -7.30
N TYR A 296 -10.70 -14.61 -7.77
CA TYR A 296 -9.59 -15.52 -7.50
C TYR A 296 -9.33 -15.63 -6.00
N SER A 297 -9.36 -14.52 -5.27
CA SER A 297 -9.14 -14.51 -3.81
C SER A 297 -10.20 -15.27 -3.04
N ILE A 298 -11.48 -15.05 -3.36
CA ILE A 298 -12.60 -15.74 -2.71
C ILE A 298 -12.55 -17.24 -3.02
N SER A 299 -12.36 -17.59 -4.30
CA SER A 299 -12.28 -19.01 -4.70
C SER A 299 -11.07 -19.71 -4.06
N SER A 300 -9.93 -19.04 -4.00
CA SER A 300 -8.72 -19.51 -3.34
C SER A 300 -8.91 -19.67 -1.84
N TYR A 301 -9.56 -18.70 -1.18
CA TYR A 301 -9.85 -18.77 0.25
C TYR A 301 -10.78 -19.96 0.57
N ALA A 302 -11.82 -20.16 -0.23
CA ALA A 302 -12.72 -21.29 -0.07
C ALA A 302 -11.98 -22.63 -0.24
N GLN A 303 -11.11 -22.74 -1.25
CA GLN A 303 -10.28 -23.94 -1.47
C GLN A 303 -9.33 -24.21 -0.31
N LEU A 304 -8.60 -23.20 0.18
CA LEU A 304 -7.67 -23.35 1.30
C LEU A 304 -8.38 -23.66 2.61
N THR A 305 -9.58 -23.10 2.83
CA THR A 305 -10.39 -23.40 4.02
C THR A 305 -10.81 -24.87 4.01
N ALA A 306 -11.35 -25.35 2.90
CA ALA A 306 -11.66 -26.76 2.73
C ALA A 306 -10.42 -27.65 2.91
N ALA A 307 -9.28 -27.25 2.33
CA ALA A 307 -8.02 -27.98 2.45
C ALA A 307 -7.39 -27.94 3.85
N SER A 308 -7.70 -26.94 4.67
CA SER A 308 -7.19 -26.82 6.04
C SER A 308 -7.82 -27.84 6.99
N GLU A 309 -9.00 -28.35 6.63
CA GLU A 309 -9.76 -29.37 7.35
C GLU A 309 -9.53 -30.79 6.81
N TRP A 310 -8.64 -30.94 5.82
CA TRP A 310 -8.36 -32.26 5.24
C TRP A 310 -7.76 -33.22 6.27
N PRO A 311 -8.19 -34.50 6.26
CA PRO A 311 -7.64 -35.52 7.13
C PRO A 311 -6.16 -35.77 6.86
N GLU A 312 -5.47 -36.20 7.91
CA GLU A 312 -4.05 -36.50 7.91
C GLU A 312 -3.84 -38.01 7.74
N THR A 313 -2.81 -38.39 6.99
CA THR A 313 -2.31 -39.76 6.89
C THR A 313 -0.78 -39.76 6.89
N THR A 314 -0.18 -40.92 7.13
CA THR A 314 1.27 -41.08 7.02
C THR A 314 1.64 -41.50 5.59
N GLY A 315 2.48 -40.71 4.94
CA GLY A 315 3.10 -41.04 3.65
C GLY A 315 4.61 -41.23 3.77
N GLU A 316 5.21 -41.83 2.76
CA GLU A 316 6.64 -42.05 2.62
C GLU A 316 7.20 -41.25 1.44
N ILE A 317 8.32 -40.55 1.65
CA ILE A 317 8.99 -39.81 0.59
C ILE A 317 9.73 -40.76 -0.34
N LEU A 318 9.32 -40.83 -1.61
CA LEU A 318 9.92 -41.68 -2.63
C LEU A 318 11.17 -41.06 -3.25
N SER A 319 11.11 -39.77 -3.58
CA SER A 319 12.24 -39.09 -4.20
C SER A 319 12.20 -37.58 -4.01
N ILE A 320 13.39 -36.98 -4.06
CA ILE A 320 13.62 -35.54 -3.98
C ILE A 320 14.53 -35.18 -5.15
N GLN A 321 14.05 -34.35 -6.08
CA GLN A 321 14.79 -33.94 -7.27
C GLN A 321 14.95 -32.42 -7.30
N ARG A 322 16.18 -31.94 -7.46
CA ARG A 322 16.45 -30.51 -7.69
C ARG A 322 16.44 -30.25 -9.18
N ILE A 323 15.53 -29.40 -9.63
CA ILE A 323 15.47 -28.99 -11.03
C ILE A 323 16.04 -27.58 -11.12
N LYS A 324 17.08 -27.41 -11.94
CA LYS A 324 17.62 -26.10 -12.30
C LYS A 324 16.82 -25.56 -13.46
N ASP A 325 16.32 -24.34 -13.30
CA ASP A 325 15.84 -23.56 -14.44
C ASP A 325 17.07 -22.97 -15.17
N TYR A 326 17.03 -22.89 -16.50
CA TYR A 326 18.17 -22.41 -17.31
C TYR A 326 18.12 -20.90 -17.56
N GLU A 327 16.94 -20.29 -17.45
CA GLU A 327 16.76 -18.83 -17.60
C GLU A 327 16.89 -18.08 -16.28
N SER A 328 16.93 -18.80 -15.16
CA SER A 328 17.05 -18.23 -13.83
C SER A 328 17.92 -19.12 -12.96
N ASP A 329 18.74 -18.55 -12.07
CA ASP A 329 19.53 -19.32 -11.09
C ASP A 329 18.66 -20.09 -10.06
N TYR A 330 17.34 -20.17 -10.27
CA TYR A 330 16.41 -20.80 -9.35
C TYR A 330 16.47 -22.34 -9.43
N LYS A 331 16.44 -22.96 -8.25
CA LYS A 331 16.31 -24.41 -8.06
C LYS A 331 14.95 -24.66 -7.43
N TYR A 332 14.07 -25.42 -8.09
CA TYR A 332 12.84 -25.88 -7.44
C TYR A 332 12.95 -27.37 -7.06
N LEU A 333 12.40 -27.70 -5.89
CA LEU A 333 12.45 -29.06 -5.35
C LEU A 333 11.19 -29.84 -5.75
N LYS A 334 11.37 -30.89 -6.56
CA LYS A 334 10.30 -31.83 -6.88
C LYS A 334 10.36 -33.02 -5.93
N ILE A 335 9.39 -33.11 -5.03
CA ILE A 335 9.28 -34.20 -4.06
C ILE A 335 8.16 -35.13 -4.51
N LYS A 336 8.42 -36.44 -4.58
CA LYS A 336 7.39 -37.46 -4.76
C LYS A 336 7.21 -38.23 -3.47
N TYR A 337 5.96 -38.53 -3.14
CA TYR A 337 5.62 -39.32 -1.96
C TYR A 337 4.48 -40.28 -2.25
N GLU A 338 4.47 -41.40 -1.53
CA GLU A 338 3.41 -42.41 -1.55
C GLU A 338 2.67 -42.40 -0.22
N PHE A 339 1.36 -42.60 -0.23
CA PHE A 339 0.57 -42.81 0.98
C PHE A 339 -0.54 -43.82 0.70
N SER A 340 -1.09 -44.41 1.76
CA SER A 340 -2.14 -45.42 1.65
C SER A 340 -3.40 -44.99 2.39
N ILE A 341 -4.56 -45.17 1.74
CA ILE A 341 -5.88 -44.95 2.32
C ILE A 341 -6.71 -46.20 2.05
N LYS A 342 -7.20 -46.85 3.11
CA LYS A 342 -8.01 -48.08 3.01
C LYS A 342 -7.34 -49.13 2.08
N GLU A 343 -6.05 -49.38 2.30
CA GLU A 343 -5.20 -50.32 1.54
C GLU A 343 -4.94 -49.95 0.06
N LYS A 344 -5.50 -48.85 -0.43
CA LYS A 344 -5.19 -48.32 -1.76
C LYS A 344 -4.05 -47.32 -1.69
N LYS A 345 -3.02 -47.52 -2.52
CA LYS A 345 -1.85 -46.66 -2.63
C LYS A 345 -2.10 -45.48 -3.57
N TYR A 346 -1.56 -44.33 -3.20
CA TYR A 346 -1.63 -43.08 -3.94
C TYR A 346 -0.25 -42.45 -4.00
N ILE A 347 0.08 -41.82 -5.13
CA ILE A 347 1.34 -41.10 -5.32
C ILE A 347 1.01 -39.66 -5.68
N SER A 348 1.71 -38.73 -5.05
CA SER A 348 1.56 -37.30 -5.32
C SER A 348 2.93 -36.64 -5.34
N ASP A 349 3.01 -35.52 -6.05
CA ASP A 349 4.17 -34.64 -6.11
C ASP A 349 3.86 -33.20 -5.70
N LYS A 350 2.67 -32.96 -5.12
CA LYS A 350 2.23 -31.64 -4.72
C LYS A 350 2.66 -31.32 -3.29
N LYS A 351 3.39 -30.21 -3.13
CA LYS A 351 3.88 -29.71 -1.83
C LYS A 351 2.82 -28.89 -1.09
N HIS A 352 2.16 -27.96 -1.79
CA HIS A 352 1.19 -27.01 -1.21
C HIS A 352 -0.17 -27.12 -1.89
N ALA A 353 -1.22 -26.73 -1.15
CA ALA A 353 -2.57 -26.63 -1.67
C ALA A 353 -2.70 -25.56 -2.77
N PRO A 354 -3.54 -25.78 -3.80
CA PRO A 354 -3.86 -24.78 -4.82
C PRO A 354 -4.48 -23.55 -4.15
N GLY A 355 -4.13 -22.36 -4.65
CA GLY A 355 -4.55 -21.10 -4.04
C GLY A 355 -3.63 -20.57 -2.93
N SER A 356 -2.59 -21.31 -2.55
CA SER A 356 -1.46 -20.79 -1.75
C SER A 356 -0.58 -19.83 -2.59
N GLY A 357 -1.20 -18.95 -3.38
CA GLY A 357 -0.63 -18.16 -4.48
C GLY A 357 0.42 -17.12 -4.10
N MET A 358 0.91 -17.10 -2.87
CA MET A 358 2.13 -16.38 -2.50
C MET A 358 3.33 -17.31 -2.34
N SER A 359 3.10 -18.62 -2.21
CA SER A 359 4.15 -19.63 -2.14
C SER A 359 5.09 -19.53 -3.34
N PHE A 360 4.55 -19.32 -4.53
CA PHE A 360 5.38 -19.22 -5.73
C PHE A 360 6.22 -17.93 -5.82
N LEU A 361 5.77 -16.82 -5.20
CA LEU A 361 6.48 -15.52 -5.25
C LEU A 361 7.51 -15.35 -4.12
N PHE A 362 7.30 -15.98 -2.96
CA PHE A 362 8.12 -15.76 -1.76
C PHE A 362 8.75 -17.03 -1.17
N ASN A 363 8.28 -18.23 -1.55
CA ASN A 363 8.67 -19.49 -0.89
C ASN A 363 9.78 -20.26 -1.62
N TRP A 364 10.24 -19.79 -2.80
CA TRP A 364 11.38 -20.39 -3.50
C TRP A 364 12.71 -20.27 -2.74
N LYS A 365 12.75 -19.43 -1.70
CA LYS A 365 13.96 -19.15 -0.90
C LYS A 365 14.05 -20.04 0.35
N ASN A 366 12.99 -20.80 0.65
CA ASN A 366 12.88 -21.66 1.84
C ASN A 366 12.84 -23.16 1.51
N ASP A 367 12.96 -23.54 0.23
CA ASP A 367 13.06 -24.94 -0.20
C ASP A 367 14.25 -25.68 0.43
N GLY A 368 15.32 -24.98 0.79
CA GLY A 368 16.49 -25.59 1.44
C GLY A 368 16.25 -26.09 2.87
N GLU A 369 15.42 -25.42 3.67
CA GLU A 369 15.05 -25.90 5.02
C GLU A 369 13.99 -27.00 4.95
N PHE A 370 13.03 -26.86 4.02
CA PHE A 370 12.06 -27.92 3.74
C PHE A 370 12.76 -29.21 3.27
N GLU A 371 13.79 -29.08 2.42
CA GLU A 371 14.65 -30.21 2.00
C GLU A 371 15.37 -30.86 3.18
N LYS A 372 15.94 -30.08 4.11
CA LYS A 372 16.63 -30.64 5.29
C LYS A 372 15.71 -31.47 6.20
N ARG A 373 14.41 -31.13 6.25
CA ARG A 373 13.40 -31.87 7.03
C ARG A 373 12.90 -33.12 6.29
N MET A 374 13.08 -33.17 4.97
CA MET A 374 12.58 -34.25 4.11
C MET A 374 13.71 -35.22 3.76
N VAL A 375 13.67 -36.42 4.31
CA VAL A 375 14.63 -37.49 3.98
C VAL A 375 13.93 -38.54 3.12
N VAL A 376 14.61 -39.07 2.09
CA VAL A 376 14.06 -40.19 1.29
C VAL A 376 13.78 -41.38 2.20
N ALA A 377 12.65 -42.06 2.00
CA ALA A 377 12.10 -43.10 2.87
C ALA A 377 11.68 -42.63 4.28
N SER A 378 11.70 -41.32 4.57
CA SER A 378 11.10 -40.82 5.82
C SER A 378 9.58 -40.79 5.74
N LYS A 379 8.95 -41.05 6.90
CA LYS A 379 7.51 -40.94 7.08
C LYS A 379 7.13 -39.49 7.36
N GLN A 380 6.19 -38.96 6.59
CA GLN A 380 5.74 -37.57 6.66
C GLN A 380 4.22 -37.51 6.72
N THR A 381 3.70 -36.46 7.38
CA THR A 381 2.26 -36.19 7.41
C THR A 381 1.81 -35.71 6.04
N VAL A 382 0.82 -36.41 5.49
CA VAL A 382 0.17 -36.08 4.22
C VAL A 382 -1.27 -35.67 4.50
N TYR A 383 -1.65 -34.50 4.02
CA TYR A 383 -3.02 -34.01 4.04
C TYR A 383 -3.68 -34.39 2.72
N TYR A 384 -4.79 -35.12 2.75
CA TYR A 384 -5.41 -35.63 1.53
C TYR A 384 -6.89 -35.27 1.45
N ASN A 385 -7.39 -35.04 0.24
CA ASN A 385 -8.80 -34.80 0.01
C ASN A 385 -9.57 -36.14 0.14
N PRO A 386 -10.52 -36.26 1.08
CA PRO A 386 -11.25 -37.52 1.29
C PRO A 386 -12.19 -37.87 0.14
N GLN A 387 -12.61 -36.88 -0.66
CA GLN A 387 -13.45 -37.08 -1.84
C GLN A 387 -12.62 -37.41 -3.09
N ASN A 388 -11.40 -36.87 -3.18
CA ASN A 388 -10.48 -37.13 -4.28
C ASN A 388 -9.04 -37.32 -3.78
N PRO A 389 -8.64 -38.53 -3.33
CA PRO A 389 -7.32 -38.75 -2.73
C PRO A 389 -6.11 -38.47 -3.63
N ASN A 390 -6.29 -38.30 -4.94
CA ASN A 390 -5.22 -37.84 -5.84
C ASN A 390 -4.80 -36.37 -5.55
N GLU A 391 -5.64 -35.63 -4.83
CA GLU A 391 -5.28 -34.34 -4.26
C GLU A 391 -4.77 -34.54 -2.85
N SER A 392 -3.46 -34.31 -2.69
CA SER A 392 -2.78 -34.39 -1.41
C SER A 392 -1.63 -33.42 -1.36
N TYR A 393 -1.26 -32.99 -0.16
CA TYR A 393 -0.20 -32.02 0.10
C TYR A 393 0.63 -32.43 1.33
N LEU A 394 1.90 -32.02 1.35
CA LEU A 394 2.80 -32.20 2.50
C LEU A 394 2.69 -31.05 3.50
N VAL A 395 2.21 -29.88 3.04
CA VAL A 395 2.05 -28.68 3.87
C VAL A 395 0.57 -28.42 4.10
N LYS A 396 0.20 -28.21 5.37
CA LYS A 396 -1.16 -27.86 5.75
C LYS A 396 -1.57 -26.54 5.11
N ALA A 397 -2.76 -26.49 4.54
CA ALA A 397 -3.28 -25.28 3.92
C ALA A 397 -3.53 -24.19 4.99
N ASN A 398 -3.14 -22.95 4.67
CA ASN A 398 -3.39 -21.78 5.51
C ASN A 398 -4.26 -20.76 4.75
N PRO A 399 -5.56 -20.66 5.08
CA PRO A 399 -6.49 -19.75 4.38
C PRO A 399 -6.04 -18.28 4.39
N ARG A 400 -5.22 -17.87 5.37
CA ARG A 400 -4.70 -16.50 5.46
C ARG A 400 -3.83 -16.12 4.25
N GLU A 401 -3.20 -17.10 3.59
CA GLU A 401 -2.34 -16.86 2.43
C GLU A 401 -3.11 -16.39 1.20
N ALA A 402 -4.38 -16.80 1.04
CA ALA A 402 -5.22 -16.41 -0.09
C ALA A 402 -5.52 -14.89 -0.12
N PHE A 403 -5.47 -14.20 1.02
CA PHE A 403 -5.78 -12.78 1.09
C PHE A 403 -4.69 -11.88 0.52
N VAL A 404 -3.42 -12.30 0.56
CA VAL A 404 -2.31 -11.40 0.24
C VAL A 404 -2.23 -11.13 -1.26
N LEU A 405 -2.40 -12.15 -2.11
CA LEU A 405 -2.39 -11.96 -3.57
C LEU A 405 -3.59 -11.12 -4.03
N GLY A 406 -4.77 -11.38 -3.46
CA GLY A 406 -5.97 -10.59 -3.70
C GLY A 406 -5.81 -9.13 -3.38
N PHE A 407 -5.29 -8.87 -2.19
CA PHE A 407 -4.98 -7.51 -1.73
C PHE A 407 -3.93 -6.86 -2.62
N MET A 408 -2.87 -7.57 -3.01
CA MET A 408 -1.81 -7.04 -3.89
C MET A 408 -2.35 -6.62 -5.27
N VAL A 409 -3.10 -7.51 -5.93
CA VAL A 409 -3.77 -7.24 -7.21
C VAL A 409 -4.68 -6.01 -7.06
N PHE A 410 -5.53 -6.02 -6.04
CA PHE A 410 -6.40 -4.89 -5.74
C PHE A 410 -5.63 -3.57 -5.57
N THR A 411 -4.52 -3.58 -4.84
CA THR A 411 -3.72 -2.39 -4.55
C THR A 411 -3.06 -1.85 -5.83
N ILE A 412 -2.41 -2.71 -6.62
CA ILE A 412 -1.73 -2.35 -7.88
C ILE A 412 -2.71 -1.70 -8.86
N PHE A 413 -3.85 -2.35 -9.09
CA PHE A 413 -4.83 -1.86 -10.05
C PHE A 413 -5.57 -0.60 -9.54
N THR A 414 -5.77 -0.45 -8.23
CA THR A 414 -6.31 0.80 -7.64
C THR A 414 -5.36 1.98 -7.83
N PHE A 415 -4.06 1.81 -7.57
CA PHE A 415 -3.06 2.84 -7.86
C PHE A 415 -2.97 3.16 -9.35
N GLY A 416 -3.09 2.14 -10.21
CA GLY A 416 -3.15 2.30 -11.67
C GLY A 416 -4.33 3.18 -12.11
N ILE A 417 -5.54 2.94 -11.58
CA ILE A 417 -6.72 3.78 -11.84
C ILE A 417 -6.48 5.22 -11.38
N ILE A 418 -5.94 5.42 -10.17
CA ILE A 418 -5.68 6.75 -9.62
C ILE A 418 -4.68 7.52 -10.50
N TYR A 419 -3.57 6.85 -10.87
CA TYR A 419 -2.54 7.44 -11.72
C TYR A 419 -3.08 7.78 -13.11
N PHE A 420 -3.78 6.83 -13.75
CA PHE A 420 -4.39 7.02 -15.06
C PHE A 420 -5.42 8.16 -15.06
N TYR A 421 -6.27 8.21 -14.05
CA TYR A 421 -7.25 9.29 -13.92
C TYR A 421 -6.57 10.65 -13.76
N ARG A 422 -5.51 10.72 -12.94
CA ARG A 422 -4.74 11.96 -12.71
C ARG A 422 -4.10 12.46 -14.02
N THR A 423 -3.46 11.59 -14.79
CA THR A 423 -2.84 11.97 -16.08
C THR A 423 -3.90 12.35 -17.11
N TRP A 424 -4.95 11.56 -17.27
CA TRP A 424 -6.07 11.85 -18.18
C TRP A 424 -6.71 13.21 -17.90
N ARG A 425 -6.88 13.55 -16.62
CA ARG A 425 -7.44 14.85 -16.21
C ARG A 425 -6.50 16.02 -16.51
N LEU A 426 -5.19 15.86 -16.31
CA LEU A 426 -4.20 16.88 -16.66
C LEU A 426 -4.23 17.17 -18.18
N PHE A 427 -4.34 16.12 -19.00
CA PHE A 427 -4.48 16.25 -20.46
C PHE A 427 -5.80 16.93 -20.89
N ASN A 428 -6.91 16.70 -20.18
CA ASN A 428 -8.19 17.32 -20.54
C ASN A 428 -8.38 18.75 -20.02
N LYS A 429 -7.58 19.20 -19.04
CA LYS A 429 -7.63 20.59 -18.51
C LYS A 429 -6.91 21.60 -19.41
N SER A 430 -6.05 21.19 -20.35
CA SER A 430 -5.51 22.09 -21.38
C SER A 430 -6.57 22.37 -22.45
N LYS A 431 -7.48 23.30 -22.15
CA LYS A 431 -8.14 24.06 -23.21
C LYS A 431 -7.14 25.09 -23.73
N PRO A 432 -6.84 25.16 -25.04
CA PRO A 432 -6.28 26.39 -25.59
C PRO A 432 -7.30 27.50 -25.28
N GLY A 433 -6.83 28.60 -24.69
CA GLY A 433 -7.69 29.72 -24.33
C GLY A 433 -8.42 30.18 -25.58
N ASN A 434 -9.74 30.34 -25.48
CA ASN A 434 -10.47 31.10 -26.47
C ASN A 434 -10.03 32.55 -26.26
N VAL A 435 -9.06 33.00 -27.04
CA VAL A 435 -8.77 34.43 -27.16
C VAL A 435 -9.87 34.95 -28.06
N ASP A 436 -11.01 35.25 -27.45
CA ASP A 436 -12.02 36.05 -28.13
C ASP A 436 -11.36 37.40 -28.39
N HIS A 437 -11.20 37.72 -29.68
CA HIS A 437 -10.67 38.98 -30.16
C HIS A 437 -11.47 40.13 -29.52
N ILE A 438 -10.87 40.78 -28.53
CA ILE A 438 -11.25 42.12 -28.12
C ILE A 438 -10.69 43.02 -29.23
N ASN A 439 -11.58 43.49 -30.10
CA ASN A 439 -11.28 44.49 -31.13
C ASN A 439 -10.79 45.80 -30.52
#